data_AF-A0A1H5V430-F1
#
_entry.id   AF-A0A1H5V430-F1
#
_cell.length_a   1.000
_cell.length_b   1.000
_cell.length_c   1.000
_cell.angle_alpha   90.00
_cell.angle_beta   90.00
_cell.angle_gamma   90.00
#
_symmetry.space_group_name_H-M   'P 1'
#
loop_
_entity.id
_entity.type
_entity.pdbx_description
1 polymer ?
#
loop_
_entity_poly.entity_id
_entity_poly.type
_entity_poly.pdbx_seq_one_letter_code
_entity_poly.pdbx_strand_id
1 'polypeptide(L)' 'MIDISIIFKIGALGILIIILDKIFNSQGKEDFATITTLIGVVMILFLTLNMIMKLFDTVKSMFQF' A
#
# COMPACT_ATOMS: atom_id res chain seq x y z
N MET A 1 3.11 -5.75 -21.39
CA MET A 1 4.18 -4.97 -20.74
C MET A 1 3.93 -5.05 -19.25
N ILE A 2 4.94 -5.34 -18.42
CA ILE A 2 4.76 -5.45 -16.97
C ILE A 2 4.14 -4.14 -16.48
N ASP A 3 3.07 -4.24 -15.71
CA ASP A 3 2.33 -3.10 -15.14
C ASP A 3 3.19 -2.43 -14.04
N ILE A 4 4.26 -1.76 -14.46
CA ILE A 4 5.23 -1.04 -13.61
C ILE A 4 4.52 0.02 -12.74
N SER A 5 3.33 0.45 -13.15
CA SER A 5 2.43 1.33 -12.40
C SER A 5 2.18 0.85 -10.96
N ILE A 6 2.08 -0.47 -10.74
CA ILE A 6 1.86 -1.05 -9.40
C ILE A 6 3.12 -0.93 -8.53
N ILE A 7 4.29 -1.23 -9.10
CA ILE A 7 5.57 -1.11 -8.38
C ILE A 7 5.81 0.35 -8.00
N PHE A 8 5.50 1.28 -8.90
CA PHE A 8 5.57 2.72 -8.62
C PHE A 8 4.59 3.16 -7.53
N LYS A 9 3.34 2.68 -7.53
CA LYS A 9 2.36 3.02 -6.48
C LYS A 9 2.82 2.57 -5.09
N ILE A 10 3.29 1.33 -4.98
CA ILE A 10 3.77 0.77 -3.71
C ILE A 10 5.05 1.47 -3.26
N GLY A 11 5.99 1.71 -4.19
CA GLY A 11 7.23 2.43 -3.90
C GLY A 11 7.01 3.87 -3.46
N ALA A 12 6.11 4.61 -4.12
CA ALA A 12 5.75 5.97 -3.76
C ALA A 12 5.11 6.06 -2.37
N LEU A 13 4.22 5.12 -2.03
CA LEU A 13 3.65 5.01 -0.69
C LEU A 13 4.72 4.71 0.36
N GLY A 14 5.66 3.81 0.07
CA GLY A 14 6.78 3.51 0.96
C GLY A 14 7.64 4.74 1.26
N ILE A 15 7.98 5.52 0.23
CA ILE A 15 8.73 6.78 0.39
C ILE A 15 7.92 7.78 1.24
N LEU A 16 6.62 7.91 1.00
CA LEU A 16 5.76 8.81 1.77
C LEU A 16 5.72 8.45 3.26
N ILE A 17 5.57 7.17 3.59
CA ILE A 17 5.55 6.68 4.98
C ILE A 17 6.87 7.00 5.68
N ILE A 18 8.02 6.77 5.01
CA ILE A 18 9.35 7.06 5.55
C ILE A 18 9.52 8.57 5.81
N ILE A 19 9.02 9.42 4.91
CA ILE A 19 9.07 10.87 5.09
C ILE A 19 8.22 11.29 6.29
N LEU A 20 7.01 10.76 6.43
CA LEU A 20 6.13 11.05 7.56
C LEU A 20 6.73 10.60 8.89
N ASP A 21 7.31 9.39 8.94
CA ASP A 21 7.98 8.86 10.11
C ASP A 21 9.13 9.77 10.57
N LYS A 22 9.98 10.22 9.64
CA LYS A 22 11.05 11.20 9.91
C LYS A 22 10.50 12.53 10.44
N ILE A 23 9.41 13.01 9.87
CA ILE A 23 8.77 14.27 10.29
C ILE A 23 8.22 14.15 11.71
N PHE A 24 7.54 13.05 12.05
CA PHE A 24 7.00 12.83 13.40
C PHE A 24 8.10 12.64 14.44
N ASN A 25 9.15 11.89 14.10
CA ASN A 25 10.33 11.74 14.96
C ASN A 25 11.04 13.08 15.18
N SER A 26 11.14 13.92 14.14
CA SER A 26 11.76 15.26 14.27
C SER A 26 10.96 16.22 15.18
N GLN A 27 9.67 15.96 15.39
CA GLN A 27 8.79 16.74 16.26
C GLN A 27 8.66 16.14 17.68
N GLY A 28 9.43 15.09 18.00
CA GLY A 28 9.34 14.41 19.30
C GLY A 28 8.04 13.62 19.50
N LYS A 29 7.34 13.26 18.42
CA LYS A 29 6.07 12.52 18.42
C LYS A 29 6.26 11.08 17.94
N GLU A 30 7.08 10.31 18.66
CA GLU A 30 7.43 8.92 18.29
C GLU A 30 6.21 7.98 18.23
N ASP A 31 5.21 8.20 19.09
CA ASP A 31 3.97 7.41 19.07
C ASP A 31 3.23 7.54 17.72
N PHE A 32 3.18 8.75 17.17
CA PHE A 32 2.55 9.01 15.88
C PHE A 32 3.36 8.46 14.71
N ALA A 33 4.70 8.46 14.80
CA ALA A 33 5.58 7.85 13.82
C ALA A 33 5.33 6.34 13.71
N THR A 34 5.26 5.67 14.86
CA THR A 34 4.98 4.23 14.96
C THR A 34 3.61 3.86 14.40
N ILE A 35 2.56 4.61 14.77
CA ILE A 35 1.20 4.40 14.23
C ILE A 35 1.15 4.63 12.72
N THR A 36 1.86 5.64 12.21
CA THR A 36 1.91 5.95 10.77
C THR A 36 2.55 4.82 9.98
N THR A 37 3.64 4.25 10.48
CA THR A 37 4.30 3.09 9.86
C THR A 37 3.37 1.88 9.82
N LEU A 38 2.62 1.61 10.89
CA LEU A 38 1.62 0.54 10.92
C LEU A 38 0.50 0.76 9.89
N ILE A 39 -0.06 1.98 9.82
CA ILE A 39 -1.06 2.35 8.81
C ILE A 39 -0.50 2.16 7.39
N GLY A 40 0.78 2.50 7.20
CA GLY A 40 1.52 2.29 5.96
C GLY A 40 1.52 0.84 5.50
N VAL A 41 1.82 -0.08 6.41
CA VAL A 41 1.77 -1.53 6.15
C VAL A 41 0.34 -1.97 5.79
N VAL A 42 -0.66 -1.52 6.56
CA VAL A 42 -2.07 -1.85 6.30
C VAL A 42 -2.52 -1.36 4.92
N MET A 43 -2.12 -0.15 4.49
CA MET A 43 -2.42 0.36 3.14
C MET A 43 -1.84 -0.53 2.04
N ILE A 44 -0.61 -1.04 2.20
CA ILE A 44 0.01 -1.95 1.23
C ILE A 44 -0.75 -3.28 1.16
N LEU A 45 -1.23 -3.78 2.31
CA LEU A 45 -2.08 -4.97 2.35
C LEU A 45 -3.39 -4.75 1.60
N PHE A 46 -4.05 -3.59 1.77
CA PHE A 46 -5.25 -3.24 1.00
C PHE A 46 -5.01 -3.19 -0.51
N LEU A 47 -3.87 -2.65 -0.95
CA LEU A 47 -3.51 -2.67 -2.37
C LEU A 47 -3.38 -4.10 -2.91
N THR A 48 -2.73 -4.97 -2.15
CA THR A 48 -2.60 -6.39 -2.48
C THR A 48 -3.96 -7.09 -2.54
N LEU A 49 -4.84 -6.84 -1.56
CA LEU A 49 -6.20 -7.41 -1.54
C LEU A 49 -7.02 -7.01 -2.77
N ASN A 50 -6.96 -5.74 -3.19
CA ASN A 50 -7.65 -5.28 -4.40
C ASN A 50 -7.16 -6.00 -5.66
N MET A 51 -5.86 -6.31 -5.74
CA MET A 51 -5.33 -7.10 -6.85
C MET A 51 -5.87 -8.52 -6.84
N ILE A 52 -5.94 -9.15 -5.67
CA ILE A 52 -6.51 -10.50 -5.51
C ILE A 52 -7.98 -10.48 -5.92
N MET A 53 -8.77 -9.51 -5.46
CA MET A 53 -10.19 -9.39 -5.84
C MET A 53 -10.36 -9.26 -7.35
N LYS A 54 -9.56 -8.42 -8.01
CA LYS A 54 -9.60 -8.27 -9.47
C LYS A 54 -9.29 -9.58 -10.21
N LEU A 55 -8.35 -10.38 -9.68
CA LEU A 55 -8.08 -11.72 -10.24
C LEU A 55 -9.29 -12.64 -10.05
N PHE A 56 -9.90 -12.65 -8.87
CA PHE A 56 -11.12 -13.42 -8.62
C PHE A 56 -12.27 -13.01 -9.53
N ASP A 57 -12.49 -11.72 -9.73
CA ASP A 57 -13.52 -11.21 -10.65
C ASP A 57 -13.25 -11.63 -12.10
N THR A 58 -11.97 -11.63 -12.50
CA THR A 58 -11.55 -12.11 -13.83
C THR A 58 -11.82 -13.60 -13.98
N VAL A 59 -11.50 -14.40 -12.97
CA VAL A 59 -11.81 -15.84 -12.99
C VAL A 59 -13.31 -16.05 -13.06
N LYS A 60 -14.08 -15.36 -12.22
CA LYS A 60 -15.54 -15.47 -12.17
C LYS A 60 -16.17 -15.11 -13.52
N SER A 61 -15.71 -14.07 -14.19
CA SER A 61 -16.26 -13.66 -15.50
C SER A 61 -16.01 -14.71 -16.60
N MET A 62 -14.91 -15.46 -16.53
CA MET A 62 -14.63 -16.56 -17.47
C MET A 62 -15.57 -17.75 -17.28
N PHE A 63 -16.07 -17.98 -16.06
CA PHE A 63 -17.02 -19.04 -15.74
C PHE A 63 -18.49 -18.62 -15.88
N GLN A 64 -18.75 -17.33 -16.12
CA GLN A 64 -20.11 -16.78 -16.32
C GLN A 64 -20.46 -16.56 -17.81
N PHE A 65 -19.65 -17.09 -18.72
CA PHE A 65 -19.90 -17.15 -20.17
C PHE A 65 -20.40 -18.51 -20.62
#